data_AF-A0A2P6R8D7-F1
#
_entry.id   AF-A0A2P6R8D7-F1
#
_cell.length_a   1.000
_cell.length_b   1.000
_cell.length_c   1.000
_cell.angle_alpha   90.00
_cell.angle_beta   90.00
_cell.angle_gamma   90.00
#
_symmetry.space_group_name_H-M   'P 1'
#
loop_
_entity.id
_entity.type
_entity.pdbx_description
1 polymer ?
#
loop_
_entity_poly.entity_id
_entity_poly.type
_entity_poly.pdbx_seq_one_letter_code
_entity_poly.pdbx_strand_id
1 'polypeptide(L)'
;MYRQGTEFFMVDPPLNTNYKRPTRVTPIMDTAARIAQMSTTHRRIFGERLKSLYSHWNKHRSDMWGCSDVIAIGKLPASKDPQYRKSTALNVWLVGFEFPETMMVFTKKRIHFFCNQGDSFNPALLRMPAMKAVGVDIVRHVIRDVDVYSALMDNLLRDICAHAKADGHEIPVVGHIGGEVPEGFLFESWSEKLKNANFRMSDVTNGLSDLLSVKDNEELANVKRAAFLTTKVMNNIVVPNLEFVINHSEKVTHSFLMDEMVKAIQEPSKAFAKLINVENVGICYPPILQSGVGGNDELLSYDSASVVICAFGSRYKSYCSNVARTFLVDPNPFQRKAHEILLKAHDAAISELRPGNKASSAYQAARSVVEKEAPELVPNLTESAGTGIGIELVESRLKLNANNDLVLKAGMVFNVSLGFEDLQSQSGLTNSKDHSFSLLLADTVVINNVKPEVLTVESAKAIKVPSKMKQDANGTEDLRSSKRMRFKLDWNDELDGNDEPTFSVVSTQPSTFSLGVPLLWSHSGLVIKCIPFPMTLYLSTNTML
;
A
#
# COMPACT_ATOMS: atom_id res chain seq x y z
N MET A 1 -5.38 -37.37 4.06
CA MET A 1 -6.40 -36.45 4.60
C MET A 1 -5.69 -35.30 5.30
N TYR A 2 -5.46 -34.20 4.60
CA TYR A 2 -5.18 -32.88 5.20
C TYR A 2 -5.88 -31.89 4.26
N ARG A 3 -7.17 -31.66 4.54
CA ARG A 3 -7.91 -30.50 4.07
C ARG A 3 -7.63 -29.40 5.10
N GLN A 4 -6.81 -28.43 4.75
CA GLN A 4 -6.84 -27.12 5.38
C GLN A 4 -7.16 -26.14 4.26
N GLY A 5 -8.39 -25.61 4.30
CA GLY A 5 -8.73 -24.41 3.56
C GLY A 5 -7.86 -23.30 4.10
N THR A 6 -6.87 -22.92 3.33
CA THR A 6 -6.03 -21.76 3.55
C THR A 6 -6.78 -20.55 3.05
N GLU A 7 -7.21 -19.69 3.97
CA GLU A 7 -7.54 -18.28 3.67
C GLU A 7 -6.28 -17.66 3.04
N PHE A 8 -6.17 -17.71 1.72
CA PHE A 8 -5.15 -16.98 0.99
C PHE A 8 -5.65 -15.54 0.86
N PHE A 9 -4.74 -14.58 1.05
CA PHE A 9 -4.92 -13.12 0.98
C PHE A 9 -5.32 -12.40 2.29
N MET A 10 -4.25 -11.99 3.00
CA MET A 10 -4.20 -10.98 4.05
C MET A 10 -4.94 -11.28 5.35
N VAL A 11 -4.86 -12.52 5.81
CA VAL A 11 -4.77 -12.84 7.24
C VAL A 11 -3.40 -13.53 7.42
N ASP A 12 -2.68 -13.19 8.48
CA ASP A 12 -1.25 -13.44 8.71
C ASP A 12 -0.70 -14.75 8.06
N PRO A 13 0.41 -14.70 7.28
CA PRO A 13 0.97 -15.90 6.68
C PRO A 13 1.43 -16.89 7.77
N PRO A 14 1.24 -18.20 7.58
CA PRO A 14 1.76 -19.20 8.52
C PRO A 14 3.30 -19.07 8.58
N LEU A 15 3.80 -18.96 9.80
CA LEU A 15 5.23 -18.92 10.13
C LEU A 15 5.94 -20.15 9.55
N ASN A 16 6.59 -20.01 8.40
CA ASN A 16 7.56 -20.99 7.93
C ASN A 16 8.96 -20.54 8.36
N THR A 17 9.56 -21.29 9.29
CA THR A 17 10.73 -20.91 10.10
C THR A 17 12.08 -20.94 9.37
N ASN A 18 12.12 -21.08 8.04
CA ASN A 18 13.35 -21.32 7.29
C ASN A 18 13.79 -20.21 6.31
N TYR A 19 13.08 -19.08 6.22
CA TYR A 19 13.59 -17.95 5.44
C TYR A 19 14.68 -17.20 6.23
N LYS A 20 15.95 -17.48 5.92
CA LYS A 20 17.08 -16.63 6.35
C LYS A 20 17.01 -15.31 5.60
N ARG A 21 16.37 -14.33 6.23
CA ARG A 21 16.22 -12.97 5.71
C ARG A 21 17.58 -12.33 5.41
N PRO A 22 17.66 -11.47 4.37
CA PRO A 22 18.73 -10.50 4.27
C PRO A 22 18.78 -9.67 5.56
N THR A 23 19.92 -9.68 6.24
CA THR A 23 20.19 -9.02 7.54
C THR A 23 20.24 -7.48 7.47
N ARG A 24 19.63 -6.87 6.46
CA ARG A 24 19.46 -5.42 6.35
C ARG A 24 17.99 -5.10 6.12
N VAL A 25 17.19 -5.23 7.18
CA VAL A 25 16.17 -4.21 7.42
C VAL A 25 16.99 -2.96 7.70
N THR A 26 17.16 -2.10 6.70
CA THR A 26 17.67 -0.77 6.97
C THR A 26 16.73 -0.17 8.00
N PRO A 27 17.20 0.13 9.22
CA PRO A 27 16.40 0.96 10.11
C PRO A 27 16.11 2.21 9.31
N ILE A 28 14.84 2.63 9.31
CA ILE A 28 14.48 3.98 8.90
C ILE A 28 15.54 4.91 9.51
N MET A 29 16.24 5.64 8.66
CA MET A 29 17.37 6.49 9.02
C MET A 29 17.05 7.29 10.29
N ASP A 30 18.03 7.38 11.18
CA ASP A 30 17.96 7.84 12.58
C ASP A 30 16.80 8.81 12.88
N THR A 31 15.77 8.28 13.58
CA THR A 31 14.63 9.02 14.11
C THR A 31 15.05 10.33 14.79
N ALA A 32 16.25 10.39 15.38
CA ALA A 32 16.80 11.59 16.00
C ALA A 32 17.04 12.76 15.03
N ALA A 33 17.49 12.51 13.79
CA ALA A 33 17.73 13.57 12.80
C ALA A 33 16.42 14.20 12.30
N ARG A 34 15.36 13.39 12.16
CA ARG A 34 14.03 13.86 11.74
C ARG A 34 13.33 14.63 12.85
N ILE A 35 13.50 14.18 14.10
CA ILE A 35 12.99 14.86 15.30
C ILE A 35 13.61 16.25 15.47
N ALA A 36 14.92 16.39 15.23
CA ALA A 36 15.62 17.67 15.32
C ALA A 36 15.12 18.72 14.31
N GLN A 37 14.45 18.28 13.24
CA GLN A 37 13.90 19.11 12.18
C GLN A 37 12.37 19.03 12.06
N MET A 38 11.63 19.00 13.18
CA MET A 38 10.17 19.20 13.11
C MET A 38 9.86 20.56 12.46
N SER A 39 9.53 20.52 11.17
CA SER A 39 9.25 21.71 10.38
C SER A 39 7.96 22.39 10.86
N THR A 40 7.79 23.66 10.49
CA THR A 40 6.54 24.40 10.75
C THR A 40 5.31 23.66 10.21
N THR A 41 5.47 22.92 9.10
CA THR A 41 4.43 22.09 8.50
C THR A 41 4.02 20.93 9.42
N HIS A 42 4.96 20.19 10.00
CA HIS A 42 4.66 19.09 10.94
C HIS A 42 3.89 19.59 12.17
N ARG A 43 4.29 20.75 12.72
CA ARG A 43 3.60 21.37 13.86
C ARG A 43 2.15 21.75 13.53
N ARG A 44 1.89 22.24 12.32
CA ARG A 44 0.54 22.57 11.84
C ARG A 44 -0.32 21.31 11.72
N ILE A 45 0.18 20.29 11.04
CA ILE A 45 -0.54 19.00 10.84
C ILE A 45 -0.86 18.35 12.17
N PHE A 46 0.10 18.31 13.09
CA PHE A 46 -0.14 17.79 14.44
C PHE A 46 -1.33 18.51 15.11
N GLY A 47 -1.38 19.85 15.04
CA GLY A 47 -2.49 20.62 15.62
C GLY A 47 -3.84 20.29 14.98
N GLU A 48 -3.89 20.17 13.65
CA GLU A 48 -5.11 19.81 12.90
C GLU A 48 -5.59 18.39 13.25
N ARG A 49 -4.68 17.42 13.25
CA ARG A 49 -4.97 16.02 13.58
C ARG A 49 -5.33 15.84 15.05
N LEU A 50 -4.67 16.56 15.95
CA LEU A 50 -5.03 16.56 17.37
C LEU A 50 -6.44 17.12 17.59
N LYS A 51 -6.79 18.21 16.91
CA LYS A 51 -8.15 18.75 16.92
C LYS A 51 -9.17 17.72 16.40
N SER A 52 -8.84 17.01 15.33
CA SER A 52 -9.68 15.93 14.79
C SER A 52 -9.88 14.81 15.81
N LEU A 53 -8.79 14.33 16.44
CA LEU A 53 -8.83 13.30 17.48
C LEU A 53 -9.76 13.68 18.65
N TYR A 54 -9.56 14.85 19.27
CA TYR A 54 -10.38 15.27 20.41
C TYR A 54 -11.83 15.56 20.00
N SER A 55 -12.06 16.14 18.82
CA SER A 55 -13.43 16.40 18.34
C SER A 55 -14.17 15.09 18.08
N HIS A 56 -13.51 14.11 17.46
CA HIS A 56 -14.07 12.79 17.21
C HIS A 56 -14.30 12.01 18.51
N TRP A 57 -13.33 12.04 19.43
CA TRP A 57 -13.44 11.42 20.75
C TRP A 57 -14.63 11.97 21.55
N ASN A 58 -14.77 13.29 21.64
CA ASN A 58 -15.87 13.92 22.37
C ASN A 58 -17.23 13.66 21.72
N LYS A 59 -17.32 13.74 20.39
CA LYS A 59 -18.57 13.54 19.66
C LYS A 59 -19.05 12.08 19.71
N HIS A 60 -18.13 11.13 19.61
CA HIS A 60 -18.43 9.70 19.51
C HIS A 60 -18.07 8.90 20.78
N ARG A 61 -18.12 9.58 21.94
CA ARG A 61 -17.58 9.06 23.20
C ARG A 61 -18.19 7.72 23.59
N SER A 62 -19.51 7.56 23.47
CA SER A 62 -20.23 6.36 23.89
C SER A 62 -20.26 5.25 22.84
N ASP A 63 -20.31 5.60 21.57
CA ASP A 63 -20.50 4.69 20.44
C ASP A 63 -19.18 4.11 19.90
N MET A 64 -18.08 4.87 19.91
CA MET A 64 -16.81 4.41 19.31
C MET A 64 -15.61 4.45 20.25
N TRP A 65 -15.68 5.22 21.33
CA TRP A 65 -14.58 5.41 22.27
C TRP A 65 -14.86 4.82 23.65
N GLY A 66 -15.78 3.85 23.76
CA GLY A 66 -15.90 3.04 24.97
C GLY A 66 -16.27 3.79 26.24
N CYS A 67 -16.89 4.97 26.12
CA CYS A 67 -17.07 5.89 27.23
C CYS A 67 -15.78 6.26 27.96
N SER A 68 -14.63 6.28 27.28
CA SER A 68 -13.33 6.57 27.86
C SER A 68 -13.22 8.03 28.34
N ASP A 69 -12.69 8.20 29.55
CA ASP A 69 -12.28 9.49 30.14
C ASP A 69 -10.83 9.84 29.78
N VAL A 70 -10.03 8.80 29.56
CA VAL A 70 -8.61 8.87 29.24
C VAL A 70 -8.33 7.86 28.15
N ILE A 71 -7.46 8.20 27.20
CA ILE A 71 -6.95 7.24 26.21
C ILE A 71 -5.47 7.02 26.51
N ALA A 72 -5.06 5.79 26.79
CA ALA A 72 -3.67 5.42 27.02
C ALA A 72 -3.21 4.47 25.91
N ILE A 73 -2.26 4.93 25.11
CA ILE A 73 -1.75 4.17 23.96
C ILE A 73 -0.25 4.00 24.12
N GLY A 74 0.14 2.73 24.20
CA GLY A 74 1.51 2.30 24.31
C GLY A 74 2.05 1.79 22.99
N LYS A 75 3.27 2.18 22.65
CA LYS A 75 4.03 1.46 21.63
C LYS A 75 4.87 0.37 22.28
N LEU A 76 4.63 -0.87 21.87
CA LEU A 76 5.46 -2.02 22.18
C LEU A 76 6.90 -1.90 21.61
N PRO A 77 7.86 -2.66 22.15
CA PRO A 77 9.20 -2.80 21.57
C PRO A 77 9.13 -3.18 20.09
N ALA A 78 10.13 -2.74 19.31
CA ALA A 78 10.22 -3.10 17.90
C ALA A 78 10.36 -4.63 17.79
N SER A 79 9.35 -5.30 17.20
CA SER A 79 9.47 -6.70 16.82
C SER A 79 10.40 -6.84 15.62
N LYS A 80 11.01 -8.03 15.46
CA LYS A 80 11.84 -8.36 14.28
C LYS A 80 11.04 -8.34 12.96
N ASP A 81 9.71 -8.36 13.06
CA ASP A 81 8.80 -8.35 11.93
C ASP A 81 8.02 -7.02 11.93
N PRO A 82 7.95 -6.30 10.80
CA PRO A 82 7.14 -5.10 10.69
C PRO A 82 5.68 -5.49 10.73
N GLN A 83 5.13 -5.62 11.94
CA GLN A 83 3.71 -5.80 12.15
C GLN A 83 3.04 -4.42 12.13
N TYR A 84 2.05 -4.24 11.26
CA TYR A 84 1.22 -3.05 11.29
C TYR A 84 0.41 -3.05 12.59
N ARG A 85 0.63 -2.02 13.41
CA ARG A 85 -0.02 -1.83 14.70
C ARG A 85 -0.77 -0.50 14.69
N LYS A 86 -1.94 -0.48 15.29
CA LYS A 86 -2.79 0.70 15.43
C LYS A 86 -2.11 1.76 16.30
N SER A 87 -1.38 1.34 17.33
CA SER A 87 -0.57 2.25 18.17
C SER A 87 0.49 2.99 17.34
N THR A 88 1.23 2.26 16.51
CA THR A 88 2.22 2.84 15.58
C THR A 88 1.55 3.72 14.54
N ALA A 89 0.39 3.31 14.00
CA ALA A 89 -0.36 4.10 13.05
C ALA A 89 -0.80 5.46 13.63
N LEU A 90 -1.28 5.48 14.87
CA LEU A 90 -1.63 6.73 15.55
C LEU A 90 -0.40 7.63 15.75
N ASN A 91 0.76 7.08 16.11
CA ASN A 91 1.99 7.86 16.28
C ASN A 91 2.40 8.54 14.97
N VAL A 92 2.50 7.74 13.90
CA VAL A 92 2.84 8.25 12.56
C VAL A 92 1.81 9.27 12.09
N TRP A 93 0.52 9.02 12.31
CA TRP A 93 -0.54 9.96 11.95
C TRP A 93 -0.43 11.25 12.76
N LEU A 94 -0.26 11.18 14.07
CA LEU A 94 -0.31 12.37 14.91
C LEU A 94 0.97 13.23 14.77
N VAL A 95 2.15 12.60 14.77
CA VAL A 95 3.43 13.33 14.84
C VAL A 95 4.31 13.17 13.60
N GLY A 96 4.01 12.22 12.71
CA GLY A 96 4.76 11.99 11.47
C GLY A 96 5.91 10.99 11.57
N PHE A 97 6.14 10.40 12.74
CA PHE A 97 7.22 9.46 12.99
C PHE A 97 6.84 8.44 14.05
N GLU A 98 7.63 7.38 14.12
CA GLU A 98 7.48 6.35 15.14
C GLU A 98 8.37 6.67 16.34
N PHE A 99 7.80 6.62 17.55
CA PHE A 99 8.58 6.72 18.78
C PHE A 99 9.22 5.37 19.13
N PRO A 100 10.41 5.31 19.75
CA PRO A 100 10.81 4.15 20.53
C PRO A 100 9.98 4.08 21.83
N GLU A 101 9.76 2.88 22.41
CA GLU A 101 9.02 2.58 23.66
C GLU A 101 8.44 3.81 24.39
N THR A 102 7.28 4.27 23.92
CA THR A 102 6.63 5.49 24.42
C THR A 102 5.16 5.19 24.72
N MET A 103 4.69 5.69 25.86
CA MET A 103 3.27 5.70 26.19
C MET A 103 2.74 7.13 26.08
N MET A 104 1.67 7.30 25.31
CA MET A 104 0.92 8.55 25.19
C MET A 104 -0.40 8.42 25.95
N VAL A 105 -0.60 9.27 26.95
CA VAL A 105 -1.84 9.32 27.74
C VAL A 105 -2.55 10.65 27.47
N PHE A 106 -3.69 10.58 26.79
CA PHE A 106 -4.53 11.72 26.44
C PHE A 106 -5.59 11.93 27.51
N THR A 107 -5.63 13.14 28.07
CA THR A 107 -6.64 13.57 29.04
C THR A 107 -7.28 14.87 28.57
N LYS A 108 -8.38 15.31 29.19
CA LYS A 108 -9.06 16.57 28.82
C LYS A 108 -8.19 17.82 28.87
N LYS A 109 -7.16 17.86 29.72
CA LYS A 109 -6.33 19.06 29.95
C LYS A 109 -4.86 18.88 29.56
N ARG A 110 -4.37 17.65 29.52
CA ARG A 110 -2.95 17.35 29.31
C ARG A 110 -2.76 16.09 28.48
N ILE A 111 -1.70 16.09 27.67
CA ILE A 111 -1.17 14.89 27.03
C ILE A 111 0.16 14.56 27.69
N HIS A 112 0.24 13.36 28.26
CA HIS A 112 1.44 12.87 28.94
C HIS A 112 2.20 11.94 28.00
N PHE A 113 3.46 12.27 27.75
CA PHE A 113 4.40 11.44 27.00
C PHE A 113 5.37 10.81 27.99
N PHE A 114 5.28 9.50 28.17
CA PHE A 114 6.25 8.72 28.95
C PHE A 114 7.31 8.19 27.98
N CYS A 115 8.51 8.76 28.05
CA CYS A 115 9.62 8.45 27.15
C CYS A 115 10.86 8.00 27.96
N ASN A 116 11.65 7.10 27.40
CA ASN A 116 12.94 6.70 27.99
C ASN A 116 13.99 7.82 27.93
N GLN A 117 14.98 7.80 28.83
CA GLN A 117 16.03 8.83 28.94
C GLN A 117 16.85 9.03 27.65
N GLY A 118 17.01 7.99 26.83
CA GLY A 118 17.74 8.05 25.56
C GLY A 118 16.92 8.55 24.37
N ASP A 119 15.63 8.87 24.55
CA ASP A 119 14.78 9.32 23.45
C ASP A 119 15.10 10.76 23.06
N SER A 120 15.51 10.95 21.80
CA SER A 120 15.82 12.23 21.20
C SER A 120 14.58 13.11 21.01
N PHE A 121 13.39 12.52 21.08
CA PHE A 121 12.14 13.25 20.94
C PHE A 121 11.92 14.30 22.03
N ASN A 122 11.74 15.55 21.62
CA ASN A 122 11.33 16.63 22.51
C ASN A 122 9.87 17.06 22.25
N PRO A 123 8.89 16.52 23.00
CA PRO A 123 7.48 16.88 22.86
C PRO A 123 7.19 18.36 23.21
N ALA A 124 8.13 19.10 23.80
CA ALA A 124 7.97 20.54 24.03
C ALA A 124 7.68 21.32 22.73
N LEU A 125 8.17 20.83 21.59
CA LEU A 125 7.91 21.41 20.26
C LEU A 125 6.43 21.33 19.85
N LEU A 126 5.67 20.42 20.45
CA LEU A 126 4.24 20.20 20.20
C LEU A 126 3.34 20.99 21.15
N ARG A 127 3.88 21.55 22.24
CA ARG A 127 3.10 22.21 23.31
C ARG A 127 2.26 23.37 22.77
N MET A 128 2.88 24.27 22.02
CA MET A 128 2.19 25.44 21.44
C MET A 128 1.12 25.04 20.42
N PRO A 129 1.38 24.14 19.46
CA PRO A 129 0.34 23.57 18.61
C PRO A 129 -0.83 22.94 19.37
N ALA A 130 -0.56 22.12 20.39
CA ALA A 130 -1.60 21.45 21.18
C ALA A 130 -2.49 22.45 21.93
N MET A 131 -1.86 23.43 22.59
CA MET A 131 -2.57 24.48 23.31
C MET A 131 -3.46 25.31 22.39
N LYS A 132 -2.97 25.67 21.20
CA LYS A 132 -3.76 26.41 20.20
C LYS A 132 -4.89 25.59 19.60
N ALA A 133 -4.68 24.28 19.39
CA ALA A 133 -5.64 23.43 18.70
C ALA A 133 -6.82 23.01 19.57
N VAL A 134 -6.54 22.61 20.81
CA VAL A 134 -7.53 21.98 21.71
C VAL A 134 -7.40 22.43 23.17
N GLY A 135 -6.53 23.39 23.48
CA GLY A 135 -6.36 23.90 24.85
C GLY A 135 -5.70 22.92 25.82
N VAL A 136 -4.99 21.91 25.32
CA VAL A 136 -4.29 20.91 26.16
C VAL A 136 -2.80 21.22 26.27
N ASP A 137 -2.26 21.04 27.47
CA ASP A 137 -0.82 21.12 27.69
C ASP A 137 -0.12 19.79 27.33
N ILE A 138 1.17 19.85 27.04
CA ILE A 138 2.00 18.67 26.80
C ILE A 138 3.02 18.53 27.92
N VAL A 139 3.04 17.36 28.55
CA VAL A 139 3.96 17.02 29.64
C VAL A 139 4.84 15.85 29.20
N ARG A 140 6.15 16.06 29.25
CA ARG A 140 7.15 14.99 29.08
C ARG A 140 7.49 14.40 30.43
N HIS A 141 7.37 13.09 30.54
CA HIS A 141 7.88 12.31 31.66
C HIS A 141 9.08 11.51 31.17
N VAL A 142 10.27 11.85 31.69
CA VAL A 142 11.50 11.10 31.37
C VAL A 142 11.66 9.98 32.38
N ILE A 143 11.59 8.75 31.89
CA ILE A 143 11.76 7.55 32.70
C ILE A 143 13.27 7.37 32.95
N ARG A 144 13.67 7.47 34.22
CA ARG A 144 15.07 7.29 34.68
C ARG A 144 15.24 6.09 35.62
N ASP A 145 14.23 5.83 36.45
CA ASP A 145 14.22 4.77 37.46
C ASP A 145 12.77 4.33 37.76
N VAL A 146 12.60 3.10 38.24
CA VAL A 146 11.34 2.42 38.59
C VAL A 146 10.56 3.18 39.67
N ASP A 147 11.24 3.69 40.70
CA ASP A 147 10.55 4.37 41.81
C ASP A 147 9.97 5.73 41.39
N VAL A 148 10.74 6.49 40.61
CA VAL A 148 10.29 7.76 40.02
C VAL A 148 9.12 7.53 39.07
N TYR A 149 9.23 6.49 38.25
CA TYR A 149 8.19 6.03 37.34
C TYR A 149 6.87 5.71 38.08
N SER A 150 6.95 4.95 39.17
CA SER A 150 5.80 4.51 39.95
C SER A 150 5.04 5.69 40.56
N ALA A 151 5.77 6.63 41.17
CA ALA A 151 5.19 7.83 41.77
C ALA A 151 4.53 8.77 40.75
N LEU A 152 5.11 8.91 39.55
CA LEU A 152 4.52 9.71 38.46
C LEU A 152 3.19 9.12 37.99
N MET A 153 3.12 7.79 37.85
CA MET A 153 1.87 7.11 37.51
C MET A 153 0.81 7.27 38.59
N ASP A 154 1.18 7.12 39.87
CA ASP A 154 0.22 7.28 40.96
C ASP A 154 -0.34 8.70 41.02
N ASN A 155 0.50 9.71 40.77
CA ASN A 155 0.04 11.10 40.64
C ASN A 155 -0.95 11.26 39.47
N LEU A 156 -0.63 10.70 38.31
CA LEU A 156 -1.50 10.76 37.14
C LEU A 156 -2.84 10.05 37.39
N LEU A 157 -2.84 8.86 37.98
CA LEU A 157 -4.07 8.13 38.31
C LEU A 157 -4.93 8.90 39.32
N ARG A 158 -4.32 9.54 40.32
CA ARG A 158 -5.03 10.45 41.25
C ARG A 158 -5.68 11.62 40.51
N ASP A 159 -4.95 12.27 39.60
CA ASP A 159 -5.47 13.36 38.78
C ASP A 159 -6.64 12.91 37.91
N ILE A 160 -6.56 11.71 37.31
CA ILE A 160 -7.63 11.16 36.48
C ILE A 160 -8.87 10.89 37.34
N CYS A 161 -8.71 10.26 38.50
CA CYS A 161 -9.81 10.02 39.45
C CYS A 161 -10.48 11.32 39.92
N ALA A 162 -9.69 12.36 40.21
CA ALA A 162 -10.21 13.65 40.63
C ALA A 162 -11.05 14.33 39.53
N HIS A 163 -10.59 14.27 38.28
CA HIS A 163 -11.34 14.82 37.14
C HIS A 163 -12.60 14.02 36.83
N ALA A 164 -12.53 12.68 36.83
CA ALA A 164 -13.70 11.83 36.61
C ALA A 164 -14.80 12.09 37.63
N LYS A 165 -14.45 12.24 38.92
CA LYS A 165 -15.40 12.61 39.97
C LYS A 165 -16.02 13.98 39.74
N ALA A 166 -15.25 14.97 39.30
CA ALA A 166 -15.75 16.29 38.98
C ALA A 166 -16.74 16.27 37.79
N ASP A 167 -16.58 15.32 36.88
CA ASP A 167 -17.48 15.08 35.74
C ASP A 167 -18.68 14.17 36.07
N GLY A 168 -18.82 13.73 37.34
CA GLY A 168 -19.91 12.86 37.78
C GLY A 168 -19.73 11.37 37.47
N HIS A 169 -18.52 10.95 37.09
CA HIS A 169 -18.20 9.54 36.87
C HIS A 169 -17.60 8.92 38.15
N GLU A 170 -18.26 7.90 38.69
CA GLU A 170 -17.78 7.20 39.90
C GLU A 170 -16.49 6.41 39.65
N ILE A 171 -16.40 5.74 38.50
CA ILE A 171 -15.27 4.91 38.10
C ILE A 171 -14.73 5.43 36.77
N PRO A 172 -13.48 5.92 36.70
CA PRO A 172 -12.90 6.39 35.45
C PRO A 172 -12.70 5.25 34.46
N VAL A 173 -12.89 5.55 33.18
CA VAL A 173 -12.71 4.61 32.07
C VAL A 173 -11.44 4.94 31.28
N VAL A 174 -10.53 3.98 31.15
CA VAL A 174 -9.33 4.10 30.32
C VAL A 174 -9.52 3.34 29.01
N GLY A 175 -9.44 4.10 27.91
CA GLY A 175 -9.41 3.60 26.56
C GLY A 175 -8.04 3.01 26.22
N HIS A 176 -8.03 1.81 25.67
CA HIS A 176 -6.84 1.14 25.16
C HIS A 176 -7.13 0.50 23.79
N ILE A 177 -6.08 0.11 23.07
CA ILE A 177 -6.24 -0.63 21.82
C ILE A 177 -6.47 -2.10 22.16
N GLY A 178 -7.60 -2.65 21.74
CA GLY A 178 -7.91 -4.08 21.81
C GLY A 178 -7.02 -4.89 20.87
N GLY A 179 -6.59 -6.07 21.32
CA GLY A 179 -5.74 -6.98 20.54
C GLY A 179 -4.24 -6.67 20.56
N GLU A 180 -3.83 -5.47 20.98
CA GLU A 180 -2.42 -5.15 21.25
C GLU A 180 -2.12 -5.37 22.73
N VAL A 181 -1.49 -6.50 23.07
CA VAL A 181 -1.04 -6.78 24.44
C VAL A 181 0.16 -5.88 24.73
N PRO A 182 0.11 -4.96 25.70
CA PRO A 182 1.26 -4.13 26.00
C PRO A 182 2.40 -4.96 26.61
N GLU A 183 3.57 -4.97 25.98
CA GLU A 183 4.77 -5.67 26.47
C GLU A 183 5.82 -4.68 26.97
N GLY A 184 6.50 -5.05 28.05
CA GLY A 184 7.59 -4.27 28.62
C GLY A 184 7.20 -3.58 29.92
N PHE A 185 8.22 -3.31 30.73
CA PHE A 185 8.07 -2.87 32.12
C PHE A 185 7.14 -1.66 32.31
N LEU A 186 7.26 -0.65 31.43
CA LEU A 186 6.42 0.56 31.42
C LEU A 186 4.92 0.23 31.33
N PHE A 187 4.55 -0.76 30.53
CA PHE A 187 3.13 -1.07 30.28
C PHE A 187 2.57 -2.11 31.23
N GLU A 188 3.38 -3.07 31.65
CA GLU A 188 3.01 -4.06 32.67
C GLU A 188 2.67 -3.36 33.98
N SER A 189 3.56 -2.47 34.44
CA SER A 189 3.35 -1.71 35.66
C SER A 189 2.20 -0.69 35.54
N TRP A 190 1.97 -0.08 34.37
CA TRP A 190 0.78 0.75 34.13
C TRP A 190 -0.51 -0.07 34.25
N SER A 191 -0.53 -1.25 33.62
CA SER A 191 -1.67 -2.16 33.65
C SER A 191 -1.96 -2.68 35.06
N GLU A 192 -0.91 -2.98 35.84
CA GLU A 192 -1.04 -3.39 37.24
C GLU A 192 -1.62 -2.26 38.12
N LYS A 193 -1.10 -1.04 37.98
CA LYS A 193 -1.61 0.12 38.73
C LYS A 193 -3.07 0.45 38.39
N LEU A 194 -3.45 0.36 37.12
CA LEU A 194 -4.85 0.54 36.70
C LEU A 194 -5.77 -0.50 37.35
N LYS A 195 -5.35 -1.76 37.40
CA LYS A 195 -6.09 -2.83 38.09
C LYS A 195 -6.22 -2.54 39.59
N ASN A 196 -5.12 -2.21 40.26
CA ASN A 196 -5.10 -1.93 41.70
C ASN A 196 -5.95 -0.71 42.08
N ALA A 197 -6.07 0.26 41.17
CA ALA A 197 -6.90 1.44 41.36
C ALA A 197 -8.35 1.27 40.85
N ASN A 198 -8.77 0.05 40.48
CA ASN A 198 -10.12 -0.31 40.03
C ASN A 198 -10.62 0.49 38.82
N PHE A 199 -9.73 0.86 37.89
CA PHE A 199 -10.14 1.52 36.65
C PHE A 199 -10.87 0.55 35.73
N ARG A 200 -11.88 1.06 35.00
CA ARG A 200 -12.52 0.29 33.94
C ARG A 200 -11.73 0.45 32.65
N MET A 201 -11.46 -0.65 31.97
CA MET A 201 -10.82 -0.65 30.65
C MET A 201 -11.86 -0.75 29.54
N SER A 202 -11.65 -0.03 28.44
CA SER A 202 -12.47 -0.18 27.23
C SER A 202 -11.62 -0.13 25.97
N ASP A 203 -12.02 -0.90 24.96
CA ASP A 203 -11.41 -0.88 23.65
C ASP A 203 -11.81 0.39 22.87
N VAL A 204 -10.83 1.10 22.31
CA VAL A 204 -11.00 2.29 21.46
C VAL A 204 -10.55 2.07 20.01
N THR A 205 -10.23 0.84 19.62
CA THR A 205 -9.74 0.47 18.28
C THR A 205 -10.71 0.90 17.19
N ASN A 206 -12.02 0.83 17.46
CA ASN A 206 -13.06 1.27 16.53
C ASN A 206 -13.03 2.79 16.32
N GLY A 207 -12.92 3.57 17.39
CA GLY A 207 -12.79 5.02 17.33
C GLY A 207 -11.57 5.48 16.54
N LEU A 208 -10.43 4.81 16.75
CA LEU A 208 -9.21 5.05 15.97
C LEU A 208 -9.37 4.66 14.50
N SER A 209 -10.01 3.53 14.22
CA SER A 209 -10.22 3.07 12.84
C SER A 209 -11.15 3.98 12.06
N ASP A 210 -12.19 4.55 12.68
CA ASP A 210 -13.04 5.56 12.00
C ASP A 210 -12.27 6.87 11.79
N LEU A 211 -11.52 7.32 12.80
CA LEU A 211 -10.72 8.54 12.73
C LEU A 211 -9.68 8.50 11.60
N LEU A 212 -9.01 7.36 11.43
CA LEU A 212 -7.95 7.17 10.43
C LEU A 212 -8.50 6.78 9.05
N SER A 213 -9.79 6.50 8.91
CA SER A 213 -10.36 5.97 7.66
C SER A 213 -10.27 6.96 6.49
N VAL A 214 -10.57 8.24 6.74
CA VAL A 214 -10.55 9.31 5.74
C VAL A 214 -9.18 9.98 5.76
N LYS A 215 -8.50 9.94 4.61
CA LYS A 215 -7.16 10.48 4.45
C LYS A 215 -7.20 11.97 4.10
N ASP A 216 -6.41 12.77 4.79
CA ASP A 216 -6.21 14.18 4.44
C ASP A 216 -5.36 14.34 3.15
N ASN A 217 -5.21 15.58 2.65
CA ASN A 217 -4.49 15.84 1.39
C ASN A 217 -3.02 15.40 1.43
N GLU A 218 -2.36 15.47 2.58
CA GLU A 218 -0.97 15.04 2.72
C GLU A 218 -0.86 13.52 2.76
N GLU A 219 -1.79 12.86 3.46
CA GLU A 219 -1.93 11.40 3.45
C GLU A 219 -2.16 10.89 2.03
N LEU A 220 -3.12 11.47 1.31
CA LEU A 220 -3.41 11.13 -0.09
C LEU A 220 -2.19 11.35 -1.00
N ALA A 221 -1.45 12.44 -0.82
CA ALA A 221 -0.22 12.67 -1.58
C ALA A 221 0.84 11.59 -1.31
N ASN A 222 0.96 11.10 -0.07
CA ASN A 222 1.89 10.03 0.28
C ASN A 222 1.44 8.67 -0.28
N VAL A 223 0.15 8.34 -0.19
CA VAL A 223 -0.43 7.15 -0.84
C VAL A 223 -0.19 7.18 -2.35
N LYS A 224 -0.41 8.34 -3.01
CA LYS A 224 -0.16 8.50 -4.46
C LYS A 224 1.31 8.29 -4.83
N ARG A 225 2.24 8.77 -4.02
CA ARG A 225 3.68 8.53 -4.22
C ARG A 225 4.05 7.05 -4.05
N ALA A 226 3.48 6.39 -3.05
CA ALA A 226 3.63 4.95 -2.84
C ALA A 226 3.09 4.17 -4.06
N ALA A 227 1.86 4.43 -4.47
CA ALA A 227 1.24 3.77 -5.63
C ALA A 227 2.02 4.02 -6.93
N PHE A 228 2.54 5.23 -7.13
CA PHE A 228 3.40 5.57 -8.26
C PHE A 228 4.67 4.71 -8.27
N LEU A 229 5.40 4.61 -7.15
CA LEU A 229 6.59 3.77 -7.05
C LEU A 229 6.25 2.30 -7.32
N THR A 230 5.19 1.79 -6.69
CA THR A 230 4.68 0.42 -6.89
C THR A 230 4.43 0.13 -8.37
N THR A 231 3.76 1.05 -9.06
CA THR A 231 3.46 0.95 -10.50
C THR A 231 4.74 0.97 -11.35
N LYS A 232 5.69 1.85 -11.03
CA LYS A 232 6.97 1.92 -11.76
C LYS A 232 7.80 0.65 -11.58
N VAL A 233 7.84 0.08 -10.39
CA VAL A 233 8.50 -1.21 -10.15
C VAL A 233 7.81 -2.33 -10.95
N MET A 234 6.48 -2.37 -10.96
CA MET A 234 5.74 -3.35 -11.76
C MET A 234 6.11 -3.24 -13.24
N ASN A 235 5.98 -2.05 -13.82
CA ASN A 235 6.09 -1.85 -15.26
C ASN A 235 7.54 -1.88 -15.78
N ASN A 236 8.51 -1.44 -14.98
CA ASN A 236 9.89 -1.25 -15.44
C ASN A 236 10.85 -2.33 -14.93
N ILE A 237 10.44 -3.14 -13.94
CA ILE A 237 11.27 -4.20 -13.35
C ILE A 237 10.57 -5.55 -13.46
N VAL A 238 9.38 -5.68 -12.88
CA VAL A 238 8.69 -6.99 -12.81
C VAL A 238 8.31 -7.51 -14.20
N VAL A 239 7.57 -6.72 -14.98
CA VAL A 239 7.12 -7.13 -16.30
C VAL A 239 8.31 -7.44 -17.23
N PRO A 240 9.32 -6.56 -17.39
CA PRO A 240 10.47 -6.86 -18.24
C PRO A 240 11.28 -8.07 -17.79
N ASN A 241 11.45 -8.27 -16.47
CA ASN A 241 12.18 -9.42 -15.96
C ASN A 241 11.42 -10.73 -16.23
N LEU A 242 10.11 -10.76 -16.01
CA LEU A 242 9.28 -11.93 -16.31
C LEU A 242 9.29 -12.23 -17.82
N GLU A 243 9.11 -11.23 -18.67
CA GLU A 243 9.21 -11.38 -20.12
C GLU A 243 10.59 -11.92 -20.54
N PHE A 244 11.67 -11.40 -19.95
CA PHE A 244 13.02 -11.86 -20.24
C PHE A 244 13.21 -13.33 -19.86
N VAL A 245 12.84 -13.70 -18.63
CA VAL A 245 12.99 -15.07 -18.11
C VAL A 245 12.21 -16.07 -18.97
N ILE A 246 10.96 -15.73 -19.34
CA ILE A 246 10.10 -16.62 -20.13
C ILE A 246 10.62 -16.74 -21.56
N ASN A 247 10.96 -15.62 -22.22
CA ASN A 247 11.39 -15.62 -23.62
C ASN A 247 12.75 -16.31 -23.83
N HIS A 248 13.65 -16.21 -22.86
CA HIS A 248 14.99 -16.81 -22.93
C HIS A 248 15.07 -18.17 -22.23
N SER A 249 13.96 -18.65 -21.65
CA SER A 249 13.90 -19.91 -20.90
C SER A 249 14.96 -19.98 -19.78
N GLU A 250 15.13 -18.86 -19.08
CA GLU A 250 16.07 -18.75 -17.96
C GLU A 250 15.53 -19.49 -16.73
N LYS A 251 16.45 -20.01 -15.91
CA LYS A 251 16.10 -20.70 -14.66
C LYS A 251 16.34 -19.77 -13.49
N VAL A 252 15.26 -19.15 -13.03
CA VAL A 252 15.28 -18.17 -11.95
C VAL A 252 14.28 -18.58 -10.87
N THR A 253 14.66 -18.44 -9.60
CA THR A 253 13.77 -18.74 -8.46
C THR A 253 12.79 -17.59 -8.20
N HIS A 254 11.66 -17.89 -7.55
CA HIS A 254 10.75 -16.84 -7.09
C HIS A 254 11.46 -15.83 -6.19
N SER A 255 12.28 -16.31 -5.24
CA SER A 255 13.04 -15.50 -4.29
C SER A 255 13.99 -14.52 -4.95
N PHE A 256 14.68 -14.91 -6.03
CA PHE A 256 15.54 -14.00 -6.78
C PHE A 256 14.76 -12.82 -7.36
N LEU A 257 13.62 -13.08 -7.99
CA LEU A 257 12.78 -12.02 -8.58
C LEU A 257 12.16 -11.14 -7.48
N MET A 258 11.75 -11.73 -6.36
CA MET A 258 11.27 -10.98 -5.19
C MET A 258 12.36 -10.05 -4.63
N ASP A 259 13.61 -10.51 -4.54
CA ASP A 259 14.74 -9.70 -4.10
C ASP A 259 15.02 -8.53 -5.06
N GLU A 260 14.91 -8.74 -6.37
CA GLU A 260 15.02 -7.66 -7.37
C GLU A 260 13.91 -6.61 -7.20
N MET A 261 12.68 -7.03 -6.85
CA MET A 261 11.60 -6.09 -6.52
C MET A 261 11.92 -5.29 -5.26
N VAL A 262 12.41 -5.95 -4.20
CA VAL A 262 12.82 -5.26 -2.96
C VAL A 262 13.90 -4.23 -3.24
N LYS A 263 14.95 -4.60 -3.99
CA LYS A 263 16.03 -3.68 -4.39
C LYS A 263 15.49 -2.51 -5.21
N ALA A 264 14.56 -2.74 -6.14
CA ALA A 264 13.99 -1.67 -6.95
C ALA A 264 13.11 -0.70 -6.13
N ILE A 265 12.42 -1.18 -5.09
CA ILE A 265 11.66 -0.32 -4.17
C ILE A 265 12.63 0.50 -3.30
N GLN A 266 13.70 -0.12 -2.81
CA GLN A 266 14.73 0.52 -1.99
C GLN A 266 15.64 1.46 -2.79
N GLU A 267 15.73 1.28 -4.10
CA GLU A 267 16.47 2.14 -5.02
C GLU A 267 15.55 2.62 -6.17
N PRO A 268 14.59 3.54 -5.89
CA PRO A 268 13.58 4.01 -6.85
C PRO A 268 14.12 4.47 -8.21
N SER A 269 15.38 4.90 -8.28
CA SER A 269 16.05 5.28 -9.53
C SER A 269 16.14 4.11 -10.52
N LYS A 270 16.29 2.87 -10.06
CA LYS A 270 16.27 1.65 -10.90
C LYS A 270 14.95 1.48 -11.63
N ALA A 271 13.84 1.85 -10.99
CA ALA A 271 12.51 1.82 -11.59
C ALA A 271 12.14 3.12 -12.34
N PHE A 272 13.10 3.99 -12.63
CA PHE A 272 12.90 5.33 -13.25
C PHE A 272 12.06 6.29 -12.40
N ALA A 273 11.97 6.08 -11.08
CA ALA A 273 11.24 6.94 -10.13
C ALA A 273 12.18 7.92 -9.41
N LYS A 274 13.00 8.67 -10.15
CA LYS A 274 14.07 9.54 -9.62
C LYS A 274 13.60 10.64 -8.65
N LEU A 275 12.33 11.04 -8.73
CA LEU A 275 11.75 12.09 -7.86
C LEU A 275 11.32 11.55 -6.49
N ILE A 276 11.35 10.24 -6.28
CA ILE A 276 11.01 9.62 -4.99
C ILE A 276 12.24 9.68 -4.09
N ASN A 277 12.11 10.38 -2.97
CA ASN A 277 13.16 10.40 -1.94
C ASN A 277 13.26 9.02 -1.27
N VAL A 278 14.43 8.40 -1.44
CA VAL A 278 14.80 7.07 -0.95
C VAL A 278 14.67 6.93 0.57
N GLU A 279 14.92 7.98 1.35
CA GLU A 279 14.82 7.91 2.82
C GLU A 279 13.38 7.72 3.32
N ASN A 280 12.39 7.95 2.45
CA ASN A 280 10.98 7.83 2.78
C ASN A 280 10.33 6.55 2.27
N VAL A 281 11.08 5.69 1.56
CA VAL A 281 10.52 4.47 0.97
C VAL A 281 10.67 3.27 1.90
N GLY A 282 9.73 2.35 1.81
CA GLY A 282 9.80 1.03 2.43
C GLY A 282 9.00 0.03 1.63
N ILE A 283 9.18 -1.25 1.94
CA ILE A 283 8.31 -2.31 1.42
C ILE A 283 7.11 -2.47 2.36
N CYS A 284 5.92 -2.71 1.80
CA CYS A 284 4.74 -2.96 2.62
C CYS A 284 4.80 -4.32 3.31
N TYR A 285 5.28 -5.33 2.57
CA TYR A 285 5.47 -6.71 2.96
C TYR A 285 6.46 -7.35 1.97
N PRO A 286 7.08 -8.51 2.29
CA PRO A 286 7.91 -9.22 1.32
C PRO A 286 7.11 -9.50 0.04
N PRO A 287 7.59 -9.09 -1.15
CA PRO A 287 6.87 -9.32 -2.41
C PRO A 287 6.45 -10.78 -2.55
N ILE A 288 5.28 -11.02 -3.10
CA ILE A 288 4.76 -12.37 -3.35
C ILE A 288 4.90 -12.63 -4.85
N LEU A 289 5.60 -13.69 -5.21
CA LEU A 289 5.66 -14.21 -6.57
C LEU A 289 5.42 -15.72 -6.52
N GLN A 290 4.38 -16.19 -7.18
CA GLN A 290 3.95 -17.59 -7.13
C GLN A 290 3.67 -18.09 -8.53
N SER A 291 4.16 -19.30 -8.83
CA SER A 291 3.83 -20.05 -10.03
C SER A 291 3.88 -21.55 -9.74
N GLY A 292 2.97 -22.32 -10.36
CA GLY A 292 2.80 -23.73 -10.06
C GLY A 292 2.46 -24.02 -8.58
N VAL A 293 2.91 -25.17 -8.07
CA VAL A 293 2.75 -25.61 -6.67
C VAL A 293 3.95 -25.25 -5.78
N GLY A 294 4.90 -24.46 -6.30
CA GLY A 294 6.20 -24.24 -5.68
C GLY A 294 6.26 -23.13 -4.62
N GLY A 295 7.18 -23.28 -3.67
CA GLY A 295 7.52 -22.26 -2.68
C GLY A 295 8.55 -21.23 -3.20
N ASN A 296 9.00 -20.33 -2.32
CA ASN A 296 9.88 -19.21 -2.68
C ASN A 296 11.21 -19.63 -3.33
N ASP A 297 11.77 -20.79 -2.96
CA ASP A 297 13.06 -21.28 -3.50
C ASP A 297 12.90 -22.14 -4.75
N GLU A 298 11.66 -22.39 -5.17
CA GLU A 298 11.37 -23.09 -6.42
C GLU A 298 11.59 -22.18 -7.63
N LEU A 299 11.90 -22.80 -8.77
CA LEU A 299 12.01 -22.11 -10.04
C LEU A 299 10.66 -21.57 -10.49
N LEU A 300 10.69 -20.43 -11.17
CA LEU A 300 9.53 -19.88 -11.87
C LEU A 300 9.05 -20.91 -12.90
N SER A 301 7.80 -21.34 -12.79
CA SER A 301 7.11 -22.18 -13.76
C SER A 301 6.42 -21.31 -14.81
N TYR A 302 6.76 -21.55 -16.08
CA TYR A 302 6.22 -20.84 -17.23
C TYR A 302 6.00 -21.76 -18.43
N ASP A 303 5.73 -23.04 -18.18
CA ASP A 303 5.29 -23.96 -19.22
C ASP A 303 3.91 -23.54 -19.78
N SER A 304 3.48 -24.17 -20.86
CA SER A 304 2.15 -23.87 -21.43
C SER A 304 1.05 -24.06 -20.39
N ALA A 305 0.11 -23.11 -20.34
CA ALA A 305 -0.93 -23.01 -19.32
C ALA A 305 -0.43 -22.72 -17.89
N SER A 306 0.79 -22.19 -17.71
CA SER A 306 1.23 -21.68 -16.41
C SER A 306 0.61 -20.33 -16.06
N VAL A 307 0.41 -20.13 -14.77
CA VAL A 307 -0.10 -18.90 -14.17
C VAL A 307 0.94 -18.39 -13.17
N VAL A 308 1.26 -17.10 -13.26
CA VAL A 308 2.18 -16.43 -12.32
C VAL A 308 1.43 -15.30 -11.61
N ILE A 309 1.29 -15.38 -10.29
CA ILE A 309 0.74 -14.29 -9.47
C ILE A 309 1.89 -13.47 -8.91
N CYS A 310 1.84 -12.15 -9.11
CA CYS A 310 2.75 -11.21 -8.48
C CYS A 310 1.95 -10.19 -7.65
N ALA A 311 2.27 -10.06 -6.36
CA ALA A 311 1.65 -9.07 -5.49
C ALA A 311 2.70 -8.39 -4.62
N PHE A 312 2.75 -7.07 -4.63
CA PHE A 312 3.63 -6.30 -3.76
C PHE A 312 3.11 -4.88 -3.56
N GLY A 313 3.65 -4.23 -2.54
CA GLY A 313 3.34 -2.85 -2.21
C GLY A 313 4.58 -2.10 -1.77
N SER A 314 4.71 -0.85 -2.21
CA SER A 314 5.65 0.09 -1.62
C SER A 314 4.94 1.00 -0.63
N ARG A 315 5.72 1.49 0.33
CA ARG A 315 5.34 2.40 1.40
C ARG A 315 6.11 3.70 1.21
N TYR A 316 5.43 4.85 1.27
CA TYR A 316 6.07 6.16 1.22
C TYR A 316 5.65 7.01 2.42
N LYS A 317 6.62 7.49 3.22
CA LYS A 317 6.36 8.19 4.50
C LYS A 317 5.35 7.46 5.37
N SER A 318 5.51 6.14 5.46
CA SER A 318 4.65 5.24 6.21
C SER A 318 3.25 4.95 5.61
N TYR A 319 2.86 5.55 4.49
CA TYR A 319 1.60 5.24 3.80
C TYR A 319 1.80 4.14 2.76
N CYS A 320 0.96 3.11 2.84
CA CYS A 320 1.03 1.92 2.02
C CYS A 320 0.29 2.10 0.69
N SER A 321 0.74 1.35 -0.30
CA SER A 321 0.02 1.07 -1.54
C SER A 321 0.19 -0.41 -1.85
N ASN A 322 -0.66 -0.95 -2.71
CA ASN A 322 -0.61 -2.34 -3.12
C ASN A 322 -1.02 -2.51 -4.59
N VAL A 323 -0.40 -3.49 -5.25
CA VAL A 323 -0.79 -3.97 -6.57
C VAL A 323 -0.67 -5.50 -6.59
N ALA A 324 -1.59 -6.16 -7.30
CA ALA A 324 -1.42 -7.56 -7.67
C ALA A 324 -1.86 -7.78 -9.11
N ARG A 325 -1.09 -8.61 -9.83
CA ARG A 325 -1.33 -8.97 -11.22
C ARG A 325 -1.12 -10.46 -11.40
N THR A 326 -1.92 -11.03 -12.28
CA THR A 326 -1.75 -12.40 -12.75
C THR A 326 -1.25 -12.38 -14.19
N PHE A 327 -0.13 -13.04 -14.43
CA PHE A 327 0.44 -13.25 -15.75
C PHE A 327 0.07 -14.64 -16.24
N LEU A 328 -0.43 -14.71 -17.47
CA LEU A 328 -0.84 -15.95 -18.09
C LEU A 328 0.15 -16.31 -19.20
N VAL A 329 0.78 -17.49 -19.09
CA VAL A 329 1.70 -18.03 -20.09
C VAL A 329 0.96 -19.09 -20.91
N ASP A 330 0.73 -18.78 -22.18
CA ASP A 330 -0.10 -19.59 -23.10
C ASP A 330 -1.38 -20.16 -22.46
N PRO A 331 -2.28 -19.30 -21.95
CA PRO A 331 -3.44 -19.76 -21.20
C PRO A 331 -4.38 -20.57 -22.06
N ASN A 332 -4.91 -21.65 -21.47
CA ASN A 332 -6.02 -22.39 -22.05
C ASN A 332 -7.32 -21.54 -22.05
N PRO A 333 -8.37 -21.96 -22.79
CA PRO A 333 -9.63 -21.19 -22.86
C PRO A 333 -10.28 -20.93 -21.50
N PHE A 334 -10.17 -21.88 -20.56
CA PHE A 334 -10.74 -21.74 -19.22
C PHE A 334 -10.00 -20.69 -18.38
N GLN A 335 -8.67 -20.72 -18.34
CA GLN A 335 -7.83 -19.71 -17.68
C GLN A 335 -8.10 -18.31 -18.21
N ARG A 336 -8.22 -18.18 -19.54
CA ARG A 336 -8.57 -16.91 -20.20
C ARG A 336 -9.95 -16.41 -19.75
N LYS A 337 -10.97 -17.27 -19.82
CA LYS A 337 -12.34 -16.94 -19.40
C LYS A 337 -12.39 -16.54 -17.92
N ALA A 338 -11.76 -17.32 -17.04
CA ALA A 338 -11.72 -17.05 -15.61
C ALA A 338 -11.05 -15.70 -15.30
N HIS A 339 -9.94 -15.37 -15.96
CA HIS A 339 -9.27 -14.08 -15.81
C HIS A 339 -10.12 -12.91 -16.34
N GLU A 340 -10.80 -13.07 -17.47
CA GLU A 340 -11.69 -12.04 -18.02
C GLU A 340 -12.88 -11.75 -17.08
N ILE A 341 -13.45 -12.80 -16.46
CA ILE A 341 -14.51 -12.65 -15.47
C ILE A 341 -13.98 -11.98 -14.21
N LEU A 342 -12.79 -12.39 -13.72
CA LEU A 342 -12.17 -11.77 -12.55
C LEU A 342 -11.93 -10.27 -12.78
N LEU A 343 -11.47 -9.89 -13.97
CA LEU A 343 -11.28 -8.50 -14.36
C LEU A 343 -12.60 -7.71 -14.30
N LYS A 344 -13.68 -8.25 -14.88
CA LYS A 344 -15.01 -7.61 -14.82
C LYS A 344 -15.53 -7.48 -13.38
N ALA A 345 -15.36 -8.53 -12.56
CA ALA A 345 -15.79 -8.52 -11.16
C ALA A 345 -14.98 -7.50 -10.33
N HIS A 346 -13.67 -7.42 -10.57
CA HIS A 346 -12.78 -6.43 -9.95
C HIS A 346 -13.19 -4.99 -10.31
N ASP A 347 -13.42 -4.71 -11.59
CA ASP A 347 -13.86 -3.38 -12.05
C ASP A 347 -15.26 -3.03 -11.51
N ALA A 348 -16.16 -4.00 -11.40
CA ALA A 348 -17.47 -3.82 -10.77
C ALA A 348 -17.34 -3.44 -9.28
N ALA A 349 -16.48 -4.12 -8.51
CA ALA A 349 -16.21 -3.74 -7.12
C ALA A 349 -15.65 -2.32 -7.00
N ILE A 350 -14.69 -1.93 -7.85
CA ILE A 350 -14.15 -0.57 -7.89
C ILE A 350 -15.27 0.43 -8.15
N SER A 351 -16.17 0.14 -9.09
CA SER A 351 -17.22 1.07 -9.52
C SER A 351 -18.21 1.46 -8.40
N GLU A 352 -18.35 0.61 -7.38
CA GLU A 352 -19.19 0.82 -6.20
C GLU A 352 -18.49 1.60 -5.08
N LEU A 353 -17.17 1.85 -5.17
CA LEU A 353 -16.44 2.66 -4.21
C LEU A 353 -16.74 4.15 -4.38
N ARG A 354 -17.95 4.54 -3.99
CA ARG A 354 -18.50 5.90 -4.10
C ARG A 354 -18.97 6.40 -2.74
N PRO A 355 -18.87 7.70 -2.46
CA PRO A 355 -19.43 8.27 -1.23
C PRO A 355 -20.92 7.94 -1.10
N GLY A 356 -21.34 7.50 0.08
CA GLY A 356 -22.73 7.15 0.38
C GLY A 356 -23.10 5.67 0.15
N ASN A 357 -22.34 4.94 -0.66
CA ASN A 357 -22.52 3.49 -0.80
C ASN A 357 -22.07 2.76 0.46
N LYS A 358 -22.58 1.55 0.68
CA LYS A 358 -22.07 0.65 1.72
C LYS A 358 -20.81 -0.06 1.23
N ALA A 359 -19.88 -0.37 2.13
CA ALA A 359 -18.70 -1.17 1.82
C ALA A 359 -19.07 -2.55 1.23
N SER A 360 -20.19 -3.13 1.69
CA SER A 360 -20.72 -4.40 1.18
C SER A 360 -21.16 -4.36 -0.28
N SER A 361 -21.56 -3.19 -0.79
CA SER A 361 -21.98 -3.02 -2.19
C SER A 361 -20.86 -3.38 -3.17
N ALA A 362 -19.59 -3.10 -2.83
CA ALA A 362 -18.45 -3.45 -3.68
C ALA A 362 -18.29 -4.96 -3.84
N TYR A 363 -18.39 -5.72 -2.75
CA TYR A 363 -18.31 -7.18 -2.82
C TYR A 363 -19.52 -7.79 -3.54
N GLN A 364 -20.72 -7.27 -3.27
CA GLN A 364 -21.95 -7.72 -3.93
C GLN A 364 -21.90 -7.49 -5.44
N ALA A 365 -21.35 -6.37 -5.90
CA ALA A 365 -21.18 -6.10 -7.32
C ALA A 365 -20.20 -7.08 -7.99
N ALA A 366 -19.04 -7.35 -7.38
CA ALA A 366 -18.12 -8.38 -7.86
C ALA A 366 -18.78 -9.76 -7.93
N ARG A 367 -19.42 -10.18 -6.84
CA ARG A 367 -20.09 -11.49 -6.75
C ARG A 367 -21.22 -11.62 -7.78
N SER A 368 -22.00 -10.57 -8.01
CA SER A 368 -23.08 -10.56 -9.00
C SER A 368 -22.57 -10.78 -10.43
N VAL A 369 -21.38 -10.27 -10.77
CA VAL A 369 -20.75 -10.54 -12.07
C VAL A 369 -20.42 -12.02 -12.20
N VAL A 370 -19.83 -12.62 -11.17
CA VAL A 370 -19.46 -14.04 -11.17
C VAL A 370 -20.69 -14.94 -11.23
N GLU A 371 -21.71 -14.68 -10.40
CA GLU A 371 -22.97 -15.42 -10.39
C GLU A 371 -23.68 -15.39 -11.75
N LYS A 372 -23.58 -14.27 -12.47
CA LYS A 372 -24.20 -14.10 -13.80
C LYS A 372 -23.42 -14.78 -14.93
N GLU A 373 -22.10 -14.67 -14.94
CA GLU A 373 -21.28 -15.10 -16.09
C GLU A 373 -20.60 -16.46 -15.91
N ALA A 374 -20.35 -16.89 -14.68
CA ALA A 374 -19.77 -18.19 -14.34
C ALA A 374 -20.16 -18.60 -12.91
N PRO A 375 -21.43 -18.97 -12.67
CA PRO A 375 -21.92 -19.38 -11.35
C PRO A 375 -21.12 -20.54 -10.74
N GLU A 376 -20.49 -21.38 -11.58
CA GLU A 376 -19.61 -22.46 -11.17
C GLU A 376 -18.33 -22.00 -10.44
N LEU A 377 -17.91 -20.73 -10.64
CA LEU A 377 -16.70 -20.16 -10.03
C LEU A 377 -16.98 -19.41 -8.71
N VAL A 378 -18.25 -19.27 -8.31
CA VAL A 378 -18.62 -18.58 -7.06
C VAL A 378 -17.97 -19.21 -5.82
N PRO A 379 -17.89 -20.55 -5.67
CA PRO A 379 -17.22 -21.17 -4.53
C PRO A 379 -15.71 -20.91 -4.47
N ASN A 380 -15.11 -20.53 -5.60
CA ASN A 380 -13.68 -20.22 -5.71
C ASN A 380 -13.39 -18.72 -5.50
N LEU A 381 -14.40 -17.86 -5.50
CA LEU A 381 -14.23 -16.42 -5.33
C LEU A 381 -13.80 -16.10 -3.89
N THR A 382 -12.83 -15.21 -3.73
CA THR A 382 -12.41 -14.74 -2.41
C THR A 382 -13.61 -14.19 -1.61
N GLU A 383 -13.59 -14.34 -0.28
CA GLU A 383 -14.70 -13.90 0.60
C GLU A 383 -14.78 -12.37 0.79
N SER A 384 -13.81 -11.64 0.21
CA SER A 384 -13.70 -10.19 0.26
C SER A 384 -13.19 -9.66 -1.08
N ALA A 385 -13.54 -8.42 -1.40
CA ALA A 385 -12.99 -7.64 -2.51
C ALA A 385 -11.86 -6.69 -2.04
N GLY A 386 -11.31 -6.92 -0.85
CA GLY A 386 -10.17 -6.18 -0.29
C GLY A 386 -10.48 -5.46 1.02
N THR A 387 -9.65 -4.48 1.37
CA THR A 387 -9.71 -3.74 2.64
C THR A 387 -9.29 -2.29 2.46
N GLY A 388 -9.59 -1.45 3.44
CA GLY A 388 -8.94 -0.13 3.55
C GLY A 388 -7.42 -0.27 3.67
N ILE A 389 -6.71 0.73 3.18
CA ILE A 389 -5.24 0.83 3.23
C ILE A 389 -4.83 2.26 3.56
N GLY A 390 -3.79 2.41 4.37
CA GLY A 390 -3.33 3.70 4.86
C GLY A 390 -1.94 3.59 5.45
N ILE A 391 -1.77 4.03 6.69
CA ILE A 391 -0.53 3.74 7.44
C ILE A 391 -0.45 2.25 7.77
N GLU A 392 -1.61 1.64 8.01
CA GLU A 392 -1.82 0.21 8.11
C GLU A 392 -2.01 -0.38 6.71
N LEU A 393 -1.39 -1.53 6.44
CA LEU A 393 -1.61 -2.26 5.19
C LEU A 393 -3.05 -2.79 5.09
N VAL A 394 -3.63 -3.17 6.21
CA VAL A 394 -4.98 -3.73 6.33
C VAL A 394 -5.76 -2.98 7.39
N GLU A 395 -6.71 -2.13 6.98
CA GLU A 395 -7.65 -1.49 7.88
C GLU A 395 -8.89 -2.38 8.04
N SER A 396 -8.90 -3.24 9.05
CA SER A 396 -9.89 -4.32 9.25
C SER A 396 -11.35 -3.86 9.27
N ARG A 397 -11.63 -2.67 9.80
CA ARG A 397 -12.99 -2.06 9.79
C ARG A 397 -13.48 -1.71 8.39
N LEU A 398 -12.57 -1.50 7.44
CA LEU A 398 -12.86 -1.15 6.05
C LEU A 398 -12.78 -2.38 5.12
N LYS A 399 -13.14 -3.58 5.60
CA LYS A 399 -13.20 -4.79 4.76
C LYS A 399 -14.35 -4.72 3.76
N LEU A 400 -14.08 -4.99 2.49
CA LEU A 400 -15.07 -5.02 1.41
C LEU A 400 -15.67 -6.43 1.30
N ASN A 401 -16.49 -6.83 2.27
CA ASN A 401 -17.16 -8.14 2.30
C ASN A 401 -18.69 -8.00 2.34
N ALA A 402 -19.41 -9.12 2.23
CA ALA A 402 -20.88 -9.12 2.17
C ALA A 402 -21.58 -8.48 3.38
N ASN A 403 -20.91 -8.39 4.54
CA ASN A 403 -21.52 -8.07 5.83
C ASN A 403 -21.11 -6.68 6.36
N ASN A 404 -20.34 -5.89 5.61
CA ASN A 404 -19.88 -4.58 6.06
C ASN A 404 -20.80 -3.45 5.58
N ASP A 405 -21.68 -2.99 6.48
CA ASP A 405 -22.62 -1.89 6.20
C ASP A 405 -22.02 -0.48 6.38
N LEU A 406 -20.70 -0.36 6.58
CA LEU A 406 -20.03 0.94 6.70
C LEU A 406 -20.27 1.80 5.46
N VAL A 407 -20.72 3.04 5.68
CA VAL A 407 -20.95 4.02 4.61
C VAL A 407 -19.61 4.61 4.17
N LEU A 408 -19.31 4.45 2.89
CA LEU A 408 -18.10 4.94 2.25
C LEU A 408 -18.10 6.48 2.19
N LYS A 409 -16.92 7.07 2.41
CA LYS A 409 -16.70 8.52 2.41
C LYS A 409 -15.60 8.88 1.42
N ALA A 410 -15.68 10.08 0.84
CA ALA A 410 -14.59 10.62 0.05
C ALA A 410 -13.32 10.76 0.91
N GLY A 411 -12.15 10.51 0.31
CA GLY A 411 -10.86 10.46 0.97
C GLY A 411 -10.50 9.11 1.59
N MET A 412 -11.41 8.13 1.64
CA MET A 412 -11.04 6.76 1.97
C MET A 412 -10.20 6.12 0.86
N VAL A 413 -9.30 5.22 1.25
CA VAL A 413 -8.40 4.51 0.33
C VAL A 413 -8.51 3.02 0.57
N PHE A 414 -8.59 2.24 -0.50
CA PHE A 414 -8.76 0.79 -0.47
C PHE A 414 -7.68 0.10 -1.29
N ASN A 415 -7.20 -1.04 -0.78
CA ASN A 415 -6.60 -2.09 -1.60
C ASN A 415 -7.75 -2.98 -2.09
N VAL A 416 -8.24 -2.73 -3.31
CA VAL A 416 -9.30 -3.55 -3.92
C VAL A 416 -8.65 -4.79 -4.50
N SER A 417 -8.78 -5.91 -3.79
CA SER A 417 -8.11 -7.18 -4.06
C SER A 417 -9.15 -8.28 -4.18
N LEU A 418 -9.21 -8.92 -5.35
CA LEU A 418 -10.19 -9.96 -5.66
C LEU A 418 -9.48 -11.10 -6.40
N GLY A 419 -9.85 -12.35 -6.08
CA GLY A 419 -9.23 -13.52 -6.70
C GLY A 419 -10.16 -14.70 -6.86
N PHE A 420 -9.70 -15.68 -7.64
CA PHE A 420 -10.23 -17.04 -7.65
C PHE A 420 -9.17 -17.98 -7.09
N GLU A 421 -9.58 -18.89 -6.20
CA GLU A 421 -8.73 -19.85 -5.50
C GLU A 421 -9.03 -21.28 -5.97
N ASP A 422 -8.01 -22.14 -6.02
CA ASP A 422 -8.15 -23.58 -6.24
C ASP A 422 -8.93 -23.99 -7.52
N LEU A 423 -8.82 -23.19 -8.59
CA LEU A 423 -9.44 -23.49 -9.88
C LEU A 423 -8.79 -24.73 -10.50
N GLN A 424 -9.60 -25.69 -10.95
CA GLN A 424 -9.10 -26.92 -11.58
C GLN A 424 -8.96 -26.75 -13.09
N SER A 425 -7.79 -27.07 -13.65
CA SER A 425 -7.56 -27.15 -15.08
C SER A 425 -8.38 -28.29 -15.69
N GLN A 426 -9.13 -28.04 -16.76
CA GLN A 426 -10.05 -29.00 -17.36
C GLN A 426 -9.37 -30.11 -18.20
N SER A 427 -8.05 -30.28 -18.16
CA SER A 427 -7.35 -31.29 -18.97
C SER A 427 -7.21 -32.63 -18.22
N GLY A 428 -8.06 -33.60 -18.59
CA GLY A 428 -8.04 -34.98 -18.09
C GLY A 428 -6.83 -35.84 -18.53
N LEU A 429 -5.61 -35.37 -18.32
CA LEU A 429 -4.39 -36.16 -18.51
C LEU A 429 -3.77 -36.51 -17.14
N THR A 430 -4.13 -37.71 -16.68
CA THR A 430 -3.43 -38.61 -15.74
C THR A 430 -2.61 -38.03 -14.58
N ASN A 431 -3.09 -38.28 -13.36
CA ASN A 431 -2.34 -38.51 -12.11
C ASN A 431 -1.14 -37.58 -11.77
N SER A 432 -1.43 -36.35 -11.34
CA SER A 432 -0.65 -35.68 -10.28
C SER A 432 -1.43 -34.49 -9.72
N LYS A 433 -1.03 -33.98 -8.55
CA LYS A 433 -1.64 -32.85 -7.83
C LYS A 433 -1.41 -31.47 -8.52
N ASP A 434 -1.07 -31.46 -9.80
CA ASP A 434 -0.47 -30.31 -10.51
C ASP A 434 -1.45 -29.51 -11.39
N HIS A 435 -2.77 -29.65 -11.18
CA HIS A 435 -3.78 -29.06 -12.07
C HIS A 435 -4.57 -27.89 -11.47
N SER A 436 -4.27 -27.45 -10.24
CA SER A 436 -4.94 -26.29 -9.64
C SER A 436 -4.18 -24.98 -9.91
N PHE A 437 -4.90 -23.91 -10.22
CA PHE A 437 -4.35 -22.56 -10.33
C PHE A 437 -5.25 -21.55 -9.60
N SER A 438 -4.67 -20.40 -9.29
CA SER A 438 -5.38 -19.26 -8.70
C SER A 438 -5.17 -18.03 -9.56
N LEU A 439 -6.07 -17.06 -9.45
CA LEU A 439 -5.99 -15.77 -10.13
C LEU A 439 -6.17 -14.67 -9.09
N LEU A 440 -5.41 -13.58 -9.21
CA LEU A 440 -5.49 -12.44 -8.31
C LEU A 440 -5.30 -11.12 -9.06
N LEU A 441 -6.17 -10.16 -8.76
CA LEU A 441 -6.03 -8.76 -9.16
C LEU A 441 -6.16 -7.88 -7.92
N ALA A 442 -5.23 -6.92 -7.78
CA ALA A 442 -5.34 -5.91 -6.75
C ALA A 442 -4.88 -4.53 -7.22
N ASP A 443 -5.57 -3.49 -6.76
CA ASP A 443 -5.24 -2.10 -7.05
C ASP A 443 -5.46 -1.19 -5.84
N THR A 444 -4.65 -0.15 -5.73
CA THR A 444 -4.87 0.93 -4.75
C THR A 444 -5.85 1.94 -5.32
N VAL A 445 -6.96 2.18 -4.63
CA VAL A 445 -8.07 3.01 -5.10
C VAL A 445 -8.42 4.07 -4.06
N VAL A 446 -8.55 5.32 -4.49
CA VAL A 446 -9.04 6.44 -3.68
C VAL A 446 -10.49 6.72 -4.02
N ILE A 447 -11.33 6.89 -3.01
CA ILE A 447 -12.70 7.40 -3.20
C ILE A 447 -12.64 8.92 -3.32
N ASN A 448 -12.84 9.45 -4.53
CA ASN A 448 -13.05 10.89 -4.71
C ASN A 448 -14.54 11.25 -4.61
N ASN A 449 -14.85 12.55 -4.65
CA ASN A 449 -16.23 13.05 -4.55
C ASN A 449 -17.17 12.59 -5.68
N VAL A 450 -16.61 12.22 -6.86
CA VAL A 450 -17.40 11.90 -8.06
C VAL A 450 -17.27 10.43 -8.46
N LYS A 451 -16.04 9.91 -8.52
CA LYS A 451 -15.73 8.55 -8.93
C LYS A 451 -14.48 8.03 -8.22
N PRO A 452 -14.33 6.70 -8.08
CA PRO A 452 -13.08 6.10 -7.64
C PRO A 452 -11.92 6.46 -8.59
N GLU A 453 -10.74 6.71 -8.03
CA GLU A 453 -9.49 6.92 -8.75
C GLU A 453 -8.55 5.75 -8.48
N VAL A 454 -8.24 4.98 -9.52
CA VAL A 454 -7.30 3.85 -9.44
C VAL A 454 -5.88 4.39 -9.56
N LEU A 455 -5.11 4.35 -8.48
CA LEU A 455 -3.76 4.92 -8.43
C LEU A 455 -2.70 4.06 -9.13
N THR A 456 -2.99 2.77 -9.31
CA THR A 456 -2.12 1.77 -9.94
C THR A 456 -2.57 1.42 -11.37
N VAL A 457 -3.37 2.28 -12.01
CA VAL A 457 -3.98 2.05 -13.32
C VAL A 457 -2.97 1.89 -14.47
N GLU A 458 -1.80 2.52 -14.36
CA GLU A 458 -0.73 2.39 -15.37
C GLU A 458 -0.16 0.96 -15.44
N SER A 459 -0.37 0.12 -14.43
CA SER A 459 -0.01 -1.30 -14.48
C SER A 459 -1.12 -2.08 -15.16
N ALA A 460 -0.87 -2.52 -16.40
CA ALA A 460 -1.84 -3.27 -17.20
C ALA A 460 -2.36 -4.51 -16.44
N LYS A 461 -3.69 -4.65 -16.38
CA LYS A 461 -4.35 -5.80 -15.74
C LYS A 461 -4.38 -7.05 -16.63
N ALA A 462 -4.23 -6.87 -17.94
CA ALA A 462 -4.16 -7.94 -18.91
C ALA A 462 -2.76 -7.98 -19.52
N ILE A 463 -1.94 -8.92 -19.07
CA ILE A 463 -0.61 -9.15 -19.64
C ILE A 463 -0.58 -10.60 -20.11
N LYS A 464 -0.64 -10.79 -21.42
CA LYS A 464 -0.40 -12.08 -22.06
C LYS A 464 1.08 -12.14 -22.38
N VAL A 465 1.78 -13.10 -21.80
CA VAL A 465 3.15 -13.40 -22.22
C VAL A 465 3.05 -14.57 -23.19
N PRO A 466 3.18 -14.35 -24.51
CA PRO A 466 3.26 -15.47 -25.44
C PRO A 466 4.53 -16.26 -25.13
N SER A 467 4.42 -17.57 -24.92
CA SER A 467 5.62 -18.40 -25.00
C SER A 467 5.92 -18.61 -26.49
N LYS A 468 7.19 -18.59 -26.91
CA LYS A 468 7.52 -19.20 -28.20
C LYS A 468 6.99 -18.48 -29.45
N MET A 469 7.78 -17.62 -30.11
CA MET A 469 7.62 -17.56 -31.58
C MET A 469 7.92 -18.98 -32.10
N LYS A 470 6.88 -19.72 -32.50
CA LYS A 470 7.07 -20.92 -33.32
C LYS A 470 7.77 -20.45 -34.59
N GLN A 471 9.03 -20.82 -34.78
CA GLN A 471 9.60 -20.83 -36.11
C GLN A 471 8.83 -21.89 -36.89
N ASP A 472 7.80 -21.44 -37.60
CA ASP A 472 7.17 -22.28 -38.60
C ASP A 472 8.25 -22.68 -39.61
N ALA A 473 8.27 -23.96 -39.98
CA ALA A 473 9.26 -24.55 -40.90
C ALA A 473 9.15 -24.03 -42.35
N ASN A 474 8.45 -22.92 -42.58
CA ASN A 474 8.46 -22.16 -43.82
C ASN A 474 8.76 -20.70 -43.47
N GLY A 475 9.98 -20.26 -43.79
CA GLY A 475 10.50 -18.93 -43.50
C GLY A 475 9.77 -17.79 -44.20
N THR A 476 8.64 -17.39 -43.63
CA THR A 476 8.00 -16.09 -43.90
C THR A 476 7.76 -15.39 -42.58
N GLU A 477 8.62 -14.42 -42.26
CA GLU A 477 8.44 -13.50 -41.14
C GLU A 477 7.22 -12.61 -41.40
N ASP A 478 6.13 -12.85 -40.68
CA ASP A 478 4.99 -11.94 -40.67
C ASP A 478 5.30 -10.79 -39.68
N LEU A 479 5.95 -9.74 -40.19
CA LEU A 479 6.33 -8.52 -39.46
C LEU A 479 5.08 -7.70 -39.12
N ARG A 480 4.37 -8.07 -38.05
CA ARG A 480 3.51 -7.16 -37.28
C ARG A 480 4.06 -6.97 -35.87
N SER A 481 5.27 -6.41 -35.80
CA SER A 481 5.74 -5.78 -34.57
C SER A 481 5.26 -4.33 -34.56
N SER A 482 4.48 -3.93 -33.54
CA SER A 482 4.36 -2.53 -33.18
C SER A 482 5.73 -2.04 -32.70
N LYS A 483 6.59 -1.62 -33.63
CA LYS A 483 7.87 -0.97 -33.31
C LYS A 483 7.57 0.32 -32.56
N ARG A 484 7.75 0.30 -31.24
CA ARG A 484 7.79 1.52 -30.42
C ARG A 484 9.12 2.22 -30.72
N MET A 485 9.10 3.27 -31.53
CA MET A 485 10.27 4.12 -31.78
C MET A 485 10.73 4.72 -30.44
N ARG A 486 12.02 4.57 -30.13
CA ARG A 486 12.70 5.30 -29.05
C ARG A 486 13.46 6.47 -29.68
N PHE A 487 13.12 7.68 -29.27
CA PHE A 487 13.89 8.88 -29.60
C PHE A 487 14.86 9.17 -28.45
N LYS A 488 16.11 9.51 -28.80
CA LYS A 488 17.09 10.03 -27.86
C LYS A 488 17.05 11.56 -27.98
N LEU A 489 16.80 12.26 -26.89
CA LEU A 489 16.97 13.70 -26.78
C LEU A 489 18.37 13.95 -26.22
N ASP A 490 19.27 14.45 -27.06
CA ASP A 490 20.58 14.93 -26.63
C ASP A 490 20.53 16.45 -26.48
N TRP A 491 21.06 16.95 -25.37
CA TRP A 491 21.14 18.37 -25.02
C TRP A 491 22.57 18.83 -25.32
N ASN A 492 22.74 19.87 -26.13
CA ASN A 492 24.06 20.47 -26.39
C ASN A 492 24.20 21.72 -25.52
N ASP A 493 25.23 21.77 -24.68
CA ASP A 493 25.51 22.87 -23.74
C ASP A 493 26.42 23.98 -24.33
N GLU A 494 26.65 24.00 -25.64
CA GLU A 494 27.37 25.09 -26.32
C GLU A 494 26.41 25.98 -27.11
N LEU A 495 26.05 27.13 -26.53
CA LEU A 495 25.44 28.25 -27.25
C LEU A 495 26.15 29.54 -26.83
N ASP A 496 26.93 30.11 -27.75
CA ASP A 496 27.34 31.51 -27.68
C ASP A 496 26.12 32.41 -27.93
N GLY A 497 26.06 33.52 -27.19
CA GLY A 497 24.85 34.33 -27.04
C GLY A 497 24.30 34.94 -28.33
N ASN A 498 23.17 34.42 -28.80
CA ASN A 498 21.94 35.16 -29.17
C ASN A 498 20.89 34.31 -29.93
N ASP A 499 21.06 32.99 -30.06
CA ASP A 499 20.10 32.13 -30.77
C ASP A 499 19.14 31.36 -29.84
N GLU A 500 17.87 31.23 -30.27
CA GLU A 500 16.86 30.40 -29.60
C GLU A 500 17.24 28.90 -29.67
N PRO A 501 16.96 28.11 -28.61
CA PRO A 501 17.30 26.69 -28.58
C PRO A 501 16.54 25.91 -29.66
N THR A 502 17.28 25.16 -30.48
CA THR A 502 16.71 24.29 -31.51
C THR A 502 16.88 22.81 -31.13
N PHE A 503 15.83 22.01 -31.39
CA PHE A 503 15.85 20.56 -31.19
C PHE A 503 16.15 19.86 -32.52
N SER A 504 17.01 18.83 -32.50
CA SER A 504 17.17 17.91 -33.63
C SER A 504 16.79 16.48 -33.21
N VAL A 505 16.06 15.78 -34.09
CA VAL A 505 15.66 14.38 -33.88
C VAL A 505 16.51 13.53 -34.81
N VAL A 506 17.40 12.70 -34.26
CA VAL A 506 18.25 11.80 -35.05
C VAL A 506 17.80 10.35 -34.82
N SER A 507 17.46 9.66 -35.91
CA SER A 507 17.18 8.21 -35.93
C SER A 507 18.48 7.43 -35.75
N THR A 508 18.52 6.45 -34.84
CA THR A 508 19.74 5.71 -34.47
C THR A 508 19.95 4.38 -35.22
N GLN A 509 19.33 4.16 -36.39
CA GLN A 509 19.62 2.98 -37.22
C GLN A 509 19.73 3.29 -38.72
N PRO A 510 20.76 2.77 -39.42
CA PRO A 510 20.77 2.74 -40.87
C PRO A 510 19.99 1.49 -41.33
N SER A 511 18.80 1.69 -41.90
CA SER A 511 18.17 0.63 -42.69
C SER A 511 17.75 1.23 -44.03
N THR A 512 18.47 0.83 -45.07
CA THR A 512 18.10 0.98 -46.46
C THR A 512 16.80 0.23 -46.71
N PHE A 513 15.73 0.94 -47.08
CA PHE A 513 14.53 0.36 -47.66
C PHE A 513 14.52 0.65 -49.17
N SER A 514 14.54 -0.39 -50.00
CA SER A 514 14.15 -0.29 -51.40
C SER A 514 12.63 -0.49 -51.49
N LEU A 515 11.89 0.59 -51.74
CA LEU A 515 10.53 0.52 -52.25
C LEU A 515 10.55 1.00 -53.71
N GLY A 516 10.02 0.18 -54.60
CA GLY A 516 9.91 0.51 -56.02
C GLY A 516 8.86 1.60 -56.29
N VAL A 517 9.16 2.38 -57.35
CA VAL A 517 8.35 3.35 -58.12
C VAL A 517 8.21 4.78 -57.52
N PRO A 518 8.14 5.84 -58.35
CA PRO A 518 9.26 6.58 -58.96
C PRO A 518 9.47 7.99 -58.36
N LEU A 519 10.66 8.54 -58.62
CA LEU A 519 11.15 9.89 -58.27
C LEU A 519 10.12 11.02 -58.33
N LEU A 520 10.00 11.76 -57.22
CA LEU A 520 9.66 13.19 -57.21
C LEU A 520 10.43 13.86 -56.05
N TRP A 521 11.39 14.70 -56.40
CA TRP A 521 12.13 15.55 -55.48
C TRP A 521 11.22 16.65 -54.91
N SER A 522 11.33 16.91 -53.60
CA SER A 522 10.84 18.13 -52.98
C SER A 522 11.72 18.48 -51.79
N HIS A 523 12.48 19.56 -51.93
CA HIS A 523 13.19 20.24 -50.86
C HIS A 523 12.20 21.02 -49.99
N SER A 524 12.03 20.64 -48.72
CA SER A 524 11.64 21.58 -47.66
C SER A 524 11.65 20.91 -46.30
N GLY A 525 12.51 21.41 -45.40
CA GLY A 525 12.60 21.00 -44.01
C GLY A 525 11.35 21.40 -43.22
N LEU A 526 10.89 20.50 -42.35
CA LEU A 526 9.79 20.73 -41.43
C LEU A 526 10.28 21.58 -40.25
N VAL A 527 9.74 22.80 -40.08
CA VAL A 527 9.99 23.66 -38.92
C VAL A 527 8.82 23.51 -37.94
N ILE A 528 9.07 23.04 -36.72
CA ILE A 528 8.07 22.95 -35.65
C ILE A 528 8.25 24.13 -34.70
N LYS A 529 7.23 24.99 -34.58
CA LYS A 529 7.18 26.12 -33.63
C LYS A 529 6.44 25.68 -32.35
N CYS A 530 7.10 25.76 -31.19
CA CYS A 530 6.47 25.52 -29.89
C CYS A 530 5.96 26.84 -29.28
N ILE A 531 4.72 26.85 -28.79
CA ILE A 531 4.15 27.89 -27.92
C ILE A 531 3.99 27.27 -26.51
N PRO A 532 4.31 27.96 -25.40
CA PRO A 532 4.34 27.34 -24.09
C PRO A 532 2.92 27.22 -23.49
N PHE A 533 2.74 26.17 -22.67
CA PHE A 533 1.60 25.74 -21.83
C PHE A 533 0.91 24.41 -22.22
N PRO A 534 0.52 23.58 -21.24
CA PRO A 534 0.60 22.14 -21.35
C PRO A 534 -0.75 21.52 -21.70
N MET A 535 -0.85 20.93 -22.88
CA MET A 535 -1.84 19.89 -23.15
C MET A 535 -1.16 18.73 -23.87
N THR A 536 -1.43 17.54 -23.34
CA THR A 536 -1.03 16.22 -23.80
C THR A 536 -1.25 16.04 -25.31
N LEU A 537 -0.19 15.72 -26.06
CA LEU A 537 -0.31 15.33 -27.47
C LEU A 537 -0.76 13.87 -27.58
N TYR A 538 -1.91 13.63 -28.20
CA TYR A 538 -2.31 12.32 -28.72
C TYR A 538 -1.85 12.21 -30.19
N LEU A 539 -1.06 11.18 -30.52
CA LEU A 539 -0.83 10.79 -31.91
C LEU A 539 -1.80 9.65 -32.25
N SER A 540 -2.78 9.95 -33.09
CA SER A 540 -3.64 8.98 -33.77
C SER A 540 -3.22 8.96 -35.24
N THR A 541 -2.76 7.82 -35.74
CA THR A 541 -2.61 7.58 -37.18
C THR A 541 -3.85 6.87 -37.69
N ASN A 542 -4.78 7.65 -38.23
CA ASN A 542 -5.87 7.18 -39.06
C ASN A 542 -5.86 8.01 -40.33
N THR A 543 -5.44 7.43 -41.45
CA THR A 543 -5.89 7.92 -42.76
C THR A 543 -5.91 6.76 -43.75
N MET A 544 -7.13 6.41 -44.17
CA MET A 544 -7.41 5.78 -45.45
C MET A 544 -7.01 6.73 -46.59
N LEU A 545 -6.29 6.23 -47.58
CA LEU A 545 -6.67 6.23 -49.00
C LEU A 545 -5.72 5.31 -49.77
#